data_AF-A0A0S4QIV6-F1
#
_entry.id   AF-A0A0S4QIV6-F1
#
_cell.length_a   1.000
_cell.length_b   1.000
_cell.length_c   1.000
_cell.angle_alpha   90.00
_cell.angle_beta   90.00
_cell.angle_gamma   90.00
#
_symmetry.space_group_name_H-M   'P 1'
#
loop_
_entity.id
_entity.type
_entity.pdbx_description
1 polymer ?
#
loop_
_entity_poly.entity_id
_entity_poly.type
_entity_poly.pdbx_seq_one_letter_code
_entity_poly.pdbx_strand_id
1 'polypeptide(L)'
;MRLSKPGRHTQGCPHGRPPVPGVDRAWEEVGPHLLHDAVSYASWNEADQRTDTTTTSLSFATTVDELRAENRSHRVMTVEEAVELARGGQTINLHPLVGGLPPEIAWRYLRIVVDRVMPALA
;
A
#
# COMPACT_ATOMS: atom_id res chain seq x y z
N MET A 1 39.41 23.81 28.30
CA MET A 1 38.94 22.41 28.38
C MET A 1 37.49 22.37 27.91
N ARG A 2 37.24 22.09 26.62
CA ARG A 2 35.89 22.05 26.04
C ARG A 2 35.43 20.59 25.99
N LEU A 3 34.36 20.26 26.71
CA LEU A 3 33.71 18.95 26.68
C LEU A 3 32.96 18.80 25.35
N SER A 4 33.43 17.90 24.50
CA SER A 4 32.74 17.50 23.27
C SER A 4 31.55 16.62 23.65
N LYS A 5 30.35 16.95 23.18
CA LYS A 5 29.16 16.09 23.33
C LYS A 5 29.31 14.85 22.43
N PRO A 6 28.92 13.65 22.89
CA PRO A 6 29.00 12.45 22.07
C PRO A 6 28.00 12.55 20.90
N GLY A 7 28.47 12.19 19.71
CA GLY A 7 27.67 12.17 18.49
C GLY A 7 26.48 11.23 18.64
N ARG A 8 25.33 11.64 18.08
CA ARG A 8 24.18 10.74 17.95
C ARG A 8 24.62 9.56 17.09
N HIS A 9 24.60 8.36 17.66
CA HIS A 9 24.60 7.15 16.87
C HIS A 9 23.30 7.10 16.07
N THR A 10 23.35 7.50 14.80
CA THR A 10 22.36 7.06 13.82
C THR A 10 22.63 5.58 13.61
N GLN A 11 22.03 4.74 14.44
CA GLN A 11 21.97 3.31 14.20
C GLN A 11 21.09 3.12 12.97
N GLY A 12 21.70 3.24 11.79
CA GLY A 12 21.06 2.94 10.53
C GLY A 12 20.56 1.50 10.56
N CYS A 13 19.32 1.30 10.11
CA CYS A 13 18.73 -0.02 10.00
C CYS A 13 19.67 -0.93 9.18
N PRO A 14 20.06 -2.13 9.67
CA PRO A 14 21.16 -2.93 9.12
C PRO A 14 20.92 -3.52 7.72
N HIS A 15 19.74 -3.26 7.16
CA HIS A 15 19.37 -3.68 5.81
C HIS A 15 19.22 -2.42 4.97
N GLY A 16 20.08 -2.28 3.96
CA GLY A 16 20.01 -1.18 3.00
C GLY A 16 18.60 -0.97 2.46
N ARG A 17 18.34 0.25 1.99
CA ARG A 17 17.04 0.64 1.43
C ARG A 17 16.53 -0.42 0.45
N PRO A 18 15.36 -1.04 0.67
CA PRO A 18 14.84 -2.04 -0.25
C PRO A 18 14.62 -1.40 -1.64
N PRO A 19 14.82 -2.16 -2.72
CA PRO A 19 14.47 -1.69 -4.05
C PRO A 19 12.97 -1.46 -4.14
N VAL A 20 12.56 -0.40 -4.82
CA VAL A 20 11.15 -0.12 -5.10
C VAL A 20 10.79 -0.91 -6.37
N PRO A 21 9.82 -1.85 -6.31
CA PRO A 21 9.37 -2.53 -7.51
C PRO A 21 8.65 -1.53 -8.43
N GLY A 22 8.74 -1.74 -9.74
CA GLY A 22 7.87 -1.04 -10.69
C GLY A 22 6.41 -1.44 -10.46
N VAL A 23 5.48 -0.60 -10.93
CA VAL A 23 4.02 -0.81 -10.74
C VAL A 23 3.56 -2.15 -11.30
N ASP A 24 4.07 -2.57 -12.46
CA ASP A 24 3.71 -3.87 -13.06
C ASP A 24 4.10 -5.05 -12.18
N ARG A 25 5.36 -5.07 -11.72
CA ARG A 25 5.84 -6.09 -10.79
C ARG A 25 5.06 -6.08 -9.47
N ALA A 26 4.69 -4.90 -8.98
CA ALA A 26 3.89 -4.82 -7.76
C ALA A 26 2.48 -5.41 -7.98
N TRP A 27 1.84 -5.18 -9.13
CA TRP A 27 0.58 -5.84 -9.47
C TRP A 27 0.71 -7.36 -9.60
N GLU A 28 1.81 -7.87 -10.16
CA GLU A 28 2.08 -9.32 -10.19
C GLU A 28 2.20 -9.90 -8.77
N GLU A 29 2.86 -9.18 -7.86
CA GLU A 29 3.15 -9.65 -6.51
C GLU A 29 1.96 -9.52 -5.54
N VAL A 30 1.20 -8.42 -5.58
CA VAL A 30 0.10 -8.15 -4.63
C VAL A 30 -1.29 -8.23 -5.23
N GLY A 31 -1.43 -8.11 -6.57
CA GLY A 31 -2.70 -8.06 -7.27
C GLY A 31 -3.66 -9.22 -6.97
N PRO A 32 -3.21 -10.49 -6.95
CA PRO A 32 -4.08 -11.62 -6.60
C PRO A 32 -4.69 -11.51 -5.20
N HIS A 33 -3.95 -10.95 -4.24
CA HIS A 33 -4.44 -10.75 -2.87
C HIS A 33 -5.43 -9.59 -2.79
N LEU A 34 -5.16 -8.49 -3.51
CA LEU A 34 -6.10 -7.37 -3.64
C LEU A 34 -7.43 -7.82 -4.27
N LEU A 35 -7.36 -8.64 -5.32
CA LEU A 35 -8.55 -9.19 -5.97
C LEU A 35 -9.31 -10.13 -5.04
N HIS A 36 -8.62 -11.00 -4.30
CA HIS A 36 -9.26 -11.88 -3.34
C HIS A 36 -10.03 -11.08 -2.27
N ASP A 37 -9.44 -10.01 -1.75
CA ASP A 37 -10.10 -9.12 -0.78
C ASP A 37 -11.34 -8.45 -1.39
N ALA A 38 -11.19 -7.85 -2.58
CA ALA A 38 -12.25 -7.18 -3.30
C ALA A 38 -13.45 -8.10 -3.59
N VAL A 39 -13.20 -9.29 -4.14
CA VAL A 39 -14.24 -10.29 -4.46
C VAL A 39 -14.88 -10.86 -3.20
N SER A 40 -14.07 -11.18 -2.17
CA SER A 40 -14.60 -11.69 -0.90
C SER A 40 -15.51 -10.66 -0.24
N TYR A 41 -15.09 -9.38 -0.23
CA TYR A 41 -15.87 -8.29 0.32
C TYR A 41 -17.17 -8.07 -0.48
N ALA A 42 -17.11 -8.09 -1.81
CA ALA A 42 -18.30 -7.99 -2.66
C ALA A 42 -19.31 -9.11 -2.38
N SER A 43 -18.85 -10.37 -2.32
CA SER A 43 -19.72 -11.52 -2.08
C SER A 43 -20.46 -11.46 -0.73
N TRP A 44 -19.81 -10.91 0.31
CA TRP A 44 -20.43 -10.75 1.62
C TRP A 44 -21.53 -9.68 1.59
N ASN A 45 -21.34 -8.58 0.87
CA ASN A 45 -22.34 -7.52 0.73
C ASN A 45 -23.56 -7.98 -0.08
N GLU A 46 -23.35 -8.81 -1.12
CA GLU A 46 -24.44 -9.42 -1.89
C GLU A 46 -25.27 -10.39 -1.04
N ALA A 47 -24.61 -11.17 -0.17
CA ALA A 47 -25.28 -12.12 0.72
C ALA A 47 -26.14 -11.46 1.80
N ASP A 48 -25.77 -10.25 2.27
CA ASP A 48 -26.49 -9.50 3.32
C ASP A 48 -27.63 -8.62 2.76
N GLN A 49 -27.94 -8.69 1.45
CA GLN A 49 -28.94 -7.84 0.76
C GLN A 49 -28.76 -6.33 1.01
N ARG A 50 -27.56 -5.90 1.40
CA ARG A 50 -27.19 -4.49 1.48
C ARG A 50 -26.86 -3.99 0.08
N THR A 51 -27.88 -4.01 -0.79
CA THR A 51 -27.86 -3.44 -2.14
C THR A 51 -27.96 -1.93 -2.06
N ASP A 52 -27.06 -1.29 -1.32
CA ASP A 52 -26.75 0.10 -1.55
C ASP A 52 -25.55 0.15 -2.50
N THR A 53 -25.87 0.11 -3.79
CA THR A 53 -24.96 0.26 -4.93
C THR A 53 -24.19 1.58 -4.92
N THR A 54 -24.41 2.45 -3.91
CA THR A 54 -23.69 3.69 -3.66
C THR A 54 -22.48 3.51 -2.74
N THR A 55 -22.20 2.31 -2.25
CA THR A 55 -20.99 2.04 -1.45
C THR A 55 -19.75 2.07 -2.36
N THR A 56 -18.99 3.17 -2.30
CA THR A 56 -17.74 3.42 -3.07
C THR A 56 -16.68 2.31 -2.97
N SER A 57 -16.82 1.36 -2.04
CA SER A 57 -15.90 0.23 -1.86
C SER A 57 -16.26 -1.06 -2.60
N LEU A 58 -17.41 -1.15 -3.28
CA LEU A 58 -17.75 -2.33 -4.07
C LEU A 58 -16.99 -2.30 -5.40
N SER A 59 -16.08 -3.26 -5.57
CA SER A 59 -15.45 -3.57 -6.86
C SER A 59 -16.25 -4.67 -7.55
N PHE A 60 -16.41 -4.57 -8.87
CA PHE A 60 -17.02 -5.61 -9.69
C PHE A 60 -15.97 -6.39 -10.48
N ALA A 61 -14.68 -6.11 -10.23
CA ALA A 61 -13.58 -6.78 -10.89
C ALA A 61 -13.56 -8.27 -10.53
N THR A 62 -13.43 -9.09 -11.57
CA THR A 62 -13.25 -10.55 -11.45
C THR A 62 -11.81 -10.97 -11.78
N THR A 63 -11.01 -10.03 -12.31
CA THR A 63 -9.61 -10.24 -12.66
C THR A 63 -8.72 -9.12 -12.11
N VAL A 64 -7.42 -9.39 -11.99
CA VAL A 64 -6.44 -8.40 -11.51
C VAL A 64 -6.35 -7.22 -12.48
N ASP A 65 -6.44 -7.46 -13.79
CA ASP A 65 -6.39 -6.41 -14.81
C ASP A 65 -7.61 -5.49 -14.73
N GLU A 66 -8.81 -6.05 -14.51
CA GLU A 66 -10.01 -5.25 -14.26
C GLU A 66 -9.88 -4.42 -12.99
N LEU A 67 -9.39 -5.01 -11.89
CA LEU A 67 -9.20 -4.30 -10.61
C LEU A 67 -8.19 -3.15 -10.76
N ARG A 68 -7.10 -3.40 -11.50
CA ARG A 68 -6.10 -2.39 -11.85
C ARG A 68 -6.70 -1.26 -12.68
N ALA A 69 -7.55 -1.59 -13.66
CA ALA A 69 -8.22 -0.60 -14.50
C ALA A 69 -9.26 0.23 -13.74
N GLU A 70 -9.97 -0.37 -12.77
CA GLU A 70 -10.92 0.35 -11.93
C GLU A 70 -10.24 1.48 -11.15
N ASN A 71 -9.04 1.23 -10.60
CA ASN A 71 -8.23 2.20 -9.84
C ASN A 71 -9.02 2.94 -8.74
N ARG A 72 -9.91 2.22 -8.04
CA ARG A 72 -10.77 2.75 -6.98
C ARG A 72 -10.27 2.37 -5.58
N SER A 73 -10.84 1.31 -5.00
CA SER A 73 -10.58 0.89 -3.61
C SER A 73 -9.23 0.21 -3.43
N HIS A 74 -8.72 -0.46 -4.46
CA HIS A 74 -7.44 -1.15 -4.46
C HIS A 74 -6.50 -0.52 -5.49
N ARG A 75 -5.46 0.15 -5.00
CA ARG A 75 -4.53 0.91 -5.84
C ARG A 75 -3.09 0.53 -5.53
N VAL A 76 -2.33 0.26 -6.57
CA VAL A 76 -0.87 0.21 -6.52
C VAL A 76 -0.37 1.46 -7.23
N MET A 77 0.46 2.25 -6.56
CA MET A 77 0.97 3.52 -7.05
C MET A 77 2.48 3.62 -6.79
N THR A 78 3.11 4.54 -7.51
CA THR A 78 4.52 4.89 -7.34
C THR A 78 4.75 5.65 -6.03
N VAL A 79 6.02 5.76 -5.62
CA VAL A 79 6.41 6.56 -4.45
C VAL A 79 6.07 8.02 -4.69
N GLU A 80 6.32 8.51 -5.90
CA GLU A 80 6.09 9.89 -6.32
C GLU A 80 4.60 10.25 -6.21
N GLU A 81 3.71 9.41 -6.77
CA GLU A 81 2.26 9.59 -6.65
C GLU A 81 1.81 9.56 -5.17
N ALA A 82 2.34 8.65 -4.36
CA ALA A 82 2.01 8.60 -2.94
C ALA A 82 2.41 9.89 -2.20
N VAL A 83 3.58 10.45 -2.53
CA VAL A 83 4.05 11.73 -1.96
C VAL A 83 3.17 12.89 -2.42
N GLU A 84 2.79 12.94 -3.70
CA GLU A 84 1.90 13.97 -4.24
C GLU A 84 0.52 13.96 -3.56
N LEU A 85 -0.11 12.79 -3.45
CA LEU A 85 -1.40 12.63 -2.78
C LEU A 85 -1.32 13.06 -1.30
N ALA A 86 -0.29 12.62 -0.59
CA ALA A 86 -0.09 12.96 0.82
C ALA A 86 0.15 14.47 1.02
N ARG A 87 0.96 15.11 0.16
CA ARG A 87 1.14 16.57 0.17
C ARG A 87 -0.15 17.33 -0.17
N GLY A 88 -1.00 16.74 -1.01
CA GLY A 88 -2.35 17.22 -1.29
C GLY A 88 -3.33 17.10 -0.12
N GLY A 89 -2.89 16.58 1.04
CA GLY A 89 -3.71 16.41 2.23
C GLY A 89 -4.61 15.18 2.20
N GLN A 90 -4.43 14.29 1.22
CA GLN A 90 -5.21 13.05 1.14
C GLN A 90 -4.65 12.00 2.10
N THR A 91 -5.56 11.25 2.73
CA THR A 91 -5.19 10.10 3.57
C THR A 91 -4.95 8.88 2.68
N ILE A 92 -3.80 8.24 2.84
CA ILE A 92 -3.45 6.99 2.16
C ILE A 92 -3.58 5.85 3.17
N ASN A 93 -4.56 4.97 2.96
CA ASN A 93 -4.73 3.77 3.77
C ASN A 93 -3.78 2.67 3.27
N LEU A 94 -3.06 2.05 4.20
CA LEU A 94 -2.17 0.92 3.91
C LEU A 94 -2.84 -0.36 4.42
N HIS A 95 -2.91 -1.39 3.58
CA HIS A 95 -3.49 -2.69 3.92
C HIS A 95 -2.43 -3.79 3.87
N PRO A 96 -1.49 -3.86 4.84
CA PRO A 96 -0.35 -4.76 4.77
C PRO A 96 -0.70 -6.25 4.76
N LEU A 97 -1.92 -6.66 5.13
CA LEU A 97 -2.32 -8.08 5.14
C LEU A 97 -3.58 -8.36 4.31
N VAL A 98 -3.87 -7.46 3.36
CA VAL A 98 -5.02 -7.55 2.46
C VAL A 98 -5.09 -8.92 1.78
N GLY A 99 -6.27 -9.54 1.76
CA GLY A 99 -6.48 -10.84 1.12
C GLY A 99 -5.49 -11.94 1.51
N GLY A 100 -4.95 -11.90 2.73
CA GLY A 100 -3.96 -12.88 3.21
C GLY A 100 -2.56 -12.70 2.64
N LEU A 101 -2.16 -11.48 2.25
CA LEU A 101 -0.82 -11.17 1.76
C LEU A 101 0.27 -11.66 2.74
N PRO A 102 1.31 -12.38 2.27
CA PRO A 102 2.39 -12.85 3.12
C PRO A 102 3.09 -11.70 3.88
N PRO A 103 3.33 -11.85 5.21
CA PRO A 103 3.95 -10.79 6.02
C PRO A 103 5.30 -10.30 5.51
N GLU A 104 6.10 -11.16 4.89
CA GLU A 104 7.41 -10.80 4.34
C GLU A 104 7.29 -9.83 3.16
N ILE A 105 6.27 -10.04 2.32
CA ILE A 105 5.95 -9.15 1.19
C ILE A 105 5.41 -7.82 1.73
N ALA A 106 4.46 -7.89 2.66
CA ALA A 106 3.88 -6.74 3.34
C ALA A 106 4.93 -5.83 3.98
N TRP A 107 5.84 -6.44 4.73
CA TRP A 107 6.90 -5.74 5.45
C TRP A 107 7.82 -4.97 4.50
N ARG A 108 8.14 -5.54 3.34
CA ARG A 108 8.93 -4.86 2.31
C ARG A 108 8.24 -3.58 1.81
N TYR A 109 6.93 -3.61 1.56
CA TYR A 109 6.18 -2.42 1.14
C TYR A 109 6.06 -1.37 2.24
N LEU A 110 5.81 -1.79 3.49
CA LEU A 110 5.81 -0.87 4.64
C LEU A 110 7.15 -0.16 4.81
N ARG A 111 8.26 -0.90 4.63
CA ARG A 111 9.60 -0.31 4.64
C ARG A 111 9.81 0.69 3.50
N ILE A 112 9.24 0.47 2.32
CA ILE A 112 9.30 1.47 1.25
C ILE A 112 8.59 2.76 1.68
N VAL A 113 7.43 2.68 2.31
CA VAL A 113 6.73 3.87 2.82
C VAL A 113 7.60 4.62 3.84
N VAL A 114 8.10 3.92 4.85
CA VAL A 114 8.94 4.51 5.90
C VAL A 114 10.25 5.06 5.34
N ASP A 115 10.89 4.34 4.42
CA ASP A 115 12.21 4.70 3.92
C ASP A 115 12.15 5.69 2.76
N ARG A 116 11.05 5.82 2.01
CA ARG A 116 10.94 6.67 0.80
C ARG A 116 9.90 7.76 0.89
N VAL A 117 8.69 7.42 1.32
CA VAL A 117 7.56 8.37 1.33
C VAL A 117 7.70 9.31 2.53
N MET A 118 7.87 8.78 3.73
CA MET A 118 7.93 9.60 4.96
C MET A 118 9.05 10.66 4.92
N PRO A 119 10.30 10.37 4.47
CA PRO A 119 11.34 11.38 4.38
C PRO A 119 11.08 12.44 3.31
N ALA A 120 10.28 12.15 2.29
CA ALA A 120 9.89 13.11 1.26
C ALA A 120 8.76 14.05 1.72
N LEU A 121 8.07 13.71 2.81
CA LEU A 121 7.03 14.52 3.44
C LEU A 121 7.54 15.39 4.60
N ALA A 122 8.78 15.15 5.04
CA ALA A 122 9.41 15.85 6.17
C ALA A 122 9.91 17.26 5.81
#